data_AF-A0A535YXR3-F1
#
_entry.id   AF-A0A535YXR3-F1
#
_cell.length_a   1.000
_cell.length_b   1.000
_cell.length_c   1.000
_cell.angle_alpha   90.00
_cell.angle_beta   90.00
_cell.angle_gamma   90.00
#
_symmetry.space_group_name_H-M   'P 1'
#
loop_
_entity.id
_entity.type
_entity.pdbx_description
1 polymer ?
#
loop_
_entity_poly.entity_id
_entity_poly.type
_entity_poly.pdbx_seq_one_letter_code
_entity_poly.pdbx_strand_id
1 'polypeptide(L)'
;MNVSWLPLLGTTVALLGLFAMSEFAGRHGLPAETTRRLVHITGAGTTALLPLYLQLRDVVLLAIAFTVFLGWTRVRGSLRSVHAVARPTLGAVVFPIGLLLAALAVWLHPAALAYAALMLAVADPAASVVGQRFRGPSWQVPGGRKSALGSVAFFAVALALGTVFALAAGNGAILAVAG
;
A
#
# COMPACT_ATOMS: atom_id res chain seq x y z
N MET A 1 15.52 -24.44 -11.29
CA MET A 1 15.31 -22.99 -11.50
C MET A 1 16.16 -22.26 -10.47
N ASN A 2 17.21 -21.55 -10.90
CA ASN A 2 18.08 -20.83 -9.97
C ASN A 2 17.27 -19.71 -9.30
N VAL A 3 17.11 -19.78 -7.99
CA VAL A 3 16.48 -18.72 -7.20
C VAL A 3 17.45 -17.54 -7.17
N SER A 4 17.19 -16.51 -7.97
CA SER A 4 17.92 -15.25 -7.86
C SER A 4 17.40 -14.51 -6.64
N TRP A 5 18.16 -14.50 -5.55
CA TRP A 5 17.81 -13.77 -4.32
C TRP A 5 17.93 -12.26 -4.46
N LEU A 6 18.62 -11.78 -5.50
CA LEU A 6 18.92 -10.36 -5.72
C LEU A 6 17.67 -9.46 -5.76
N PRO A 7 16.59 -9.75 -6.52
CA PRO A 7 15.43 -8.86 -6.58
C PRO A 7 14.66 -8.80 -5.25
N LEU A 8 14.59 -9.93 -4.53
CA LEU A 8 13.98 -10.01 -3.21
C LEU A 8 14.78 -9.18 -2.18
N LEU A 9 16.10 -9.36 -2.15
CA LEU A 9 16.98 -8.59 -1.26
C LEU A 9 16.94 -7.10 -1.59
N GLY A 10 17.01 -6.73 -2.88
CA GLY A 10 16.91 -5.35 -3.33
C GLY A 10 15.59 -4.69 -2.91
N THR A 11 14.47 -5.39 -3.09
CA THR A 11 13.15 -4.92 -2.63
C THR A 11 13.08 -4.77 -1.11
N THR A 12 13.63 -5.74 -0.37
CA THR A 12 13.68 -5.69 1.09
C THR A 12 14.47 -4.48 1.58
N VAL A 13 15.67 -4.26 1.02
CA VAL A 13 16.53 -3.11 1.35
C VAL A 13 15.83 -1.80 0.99
N ALA A 14 15.17 -1.71 -0.17
CA ALA A 14 14.45 -0.51 -0.58
C ALA A 14 13.29 -0.17 0.38
N LEU A 15 12.49 -1.17 0.77
CA LEU A 15 11.38 -0.99 1.72
C LEU A 15 11.88 -0.62 3.12
N LEU A 16 12.96 -1.24 3.61
CA LEU A 16 13.60 -0.84 4.87
C LEU A 16 14.16 0.58 4.79
N GLY A 17 14.77 0.95 3.66
CA GLY A 17 15.23 2.30 3.37
C GLY A 17 14.10 3.33 3.39
N LEU A 18 12.92 2.99 2.85
CA LEU A 18 11.71 3.81 2.92
C LEU A 18 11.29 4.06 4.38
N PHE A 19 11.29 3.03 5.22
CA PHE A 19 10.99 3.18 6.66
C PHE A 19 12.05 3.99 7.41
N ALA A 20 13.33 3.80 7.09
CA ALA A 20 14.41 4.59 7.67
C ALA A 20 14.28 6.07 7.29
N MET A 21 13.99 6.35 6.01
CA MET A 21 13.77 7.70 5.50
C MET A 21 12.54 8.33 6.15
N SER A 22 11.44 7.60 6.31
CA SER A 22 10.24 8.11 6.97
C SER A 22 10.49 8.44 8.43
N GLU A 23 11.28 7.62 9.13
CA GLU A 23 11.66 7.86 10.52
C GLU A 23 12.60 9.06 10.64
N PHE A 24 13.57 9.19 9.74
CA PHE A 24 14.43 10.37 9.65
C PHE A 24 13.61 11.64 9.43
N ALA A 25 12.71 11.64 8.43
CA ALA A 25 11.78 12.72 8.15
C ALA A 25 10.93 13.09 9.37
N GLY A 26 10.37 12.10 10.07
CA GLY A 26 9.58 12.32 11.29
C GLY A 26 10.38 12.97 12.42
N ARG A 27 11.65 12.60 12.57
CA ARG A 27 12.57 13.23 13.56
C ARG A 27 12.94 14.67 13.19
N HIS A 28 12.86 15.04 11.91
CA HIS A 28 13.11 16.40 11.42
C HIS A 28 11.83 17.24 11.31
N GLY A 29 10.77 16.84 12.02
CA GLY A 29 9.56 17.65 12.20
C GLY A 29 8.43 17.38 11.21
N LEU A 30 8.57 16.42 10.28
CA LEU A 30 7.44 16.02 9.45
C LEU A 30 6.37 15.31 10.30
N PRO A 31 5.08 15.69 10.18
CA PRO A 31 4.03 15.05 10.96
C PRO A 31 3.90 13.56 10.65
N ALA A 32 3.69 12.74 11.68
CA ALA A 32 3.55 11.29 11.53
C ALA A 32 2.45 10.88 10.53
N GLU A 33 1.37 11.66 10.43
CA GLU A 33 0.31 11.46 9.42
C GLU A 33 0.85 11.58 7.99
N THR A 34 1.78 12.51 7.75
CA THR A 34 2.39 12.73 6.44
C THR A 34 3.38 11.62 6.10
N THR A 35 4.30 11.32 7.02
CA THR A 35 5.29 10.26 6.82
C THR A 35 4.63 8.90 6.63
N ARG A 36 3.61 8.57 7.43
CA ARG A 36 2.82 7.35 7.27
C ARG A 36 2.14 7.28 5.92
N ARG A 37 1.54 8.38 5.45
CA ARG A 37 0.88 8.43 4.14
C ARG A 37 1.88 8.21 3.00
N LEU A 38 3.07 8.81 3.08
CA LEU A 38 4.14 8.59 2.09
C LEU A 38 4.60 7.13 2.05
N VAL A 39 4.82 6.53 3.22
CA VAL A 39 5.18 5.09 3.32
C VAL A 39 4.06 4.22 2.74
N HIS A 40 2.80 4.54 3.05
CA HIS A 40 1.65 3.79 2.55
C HIS A 40 1.53 3.86 1.02
N ILE A 41 1.55 5.07 0.45
CA ILE A 41 1.52 5.29 -1.01
C ILE A 41 2.67 4.56 -1.69
N THR A 42 3.89 4.76 -1.21
CA THR A 42 5.10 4.21 -1.85
C THR A 42 5.17 2.69 -1.68
N GLY A 43 4.85 2.16 -0.51
CA GLY A 43 4.85 0.72 -0.25
C GLY A 43 3.75 -0.02 -1.02
N ALA A 44 2.54 0.55 -1.08
CA ALA A 44 1.46 0.01 -1.90
C ALA A 44 1.78 0.10 -3.39
N GLY A 45 2.30 1.24 -3.86
CA GLY A 45 2.72 1.41 -5.25
C GLY A 45 3.84 0.45 -5.65
N THR A 46 4.82 0.23 -4.78
CA THR A 46 5.87 -0.80 -4.99
C THR A 46 5.25 -2.19 -5.08
N THR A 47 4.24 -2.48 -4.25
CA THR A 47 3.56 -3.78 -4.28
C THR A 47 2.92 -4.07 -5.64
N ALA A 48 2.42 -3.04 -6.32
CA ALA A 48 1.82 -3.19 -7.64
C ALA A 48 2.81 -3.67 -8.71
N LEU A 49 4.11 -3.46 -8.50
CA LEU A 49 5.17 -3.83 -9.44
C LEU A 49 5.79 -5.20 -9.14
N LEU A 50 5.58 -5.77 -7.95
CA LEU A 50 6.24 -7.02 -7.54
C LEU A 50 5.99 -8.19 -8.50
N PRO A 51 4.79 -8.39 -9.07
CA PRO A 51 4.54 -9.51 -9.98
C PRO A 51 5.39 -9.48 -11.25
N LEU A 52 5.99 -8.33 -11.60
CA LEU A 52 6.84 -8.19 -12.78
C LEU A 52 8.22 -8.85 -12.62
N TYR A 53 8.69 -9.04 -11.39
CA TYR A 53 10.06 -9.50 -11.15
C TYR A 53 10.25 -10.41 -9.92
N LEU A 54 9.17 -10.67 -9.15
CA LEU A 54 9.17 -11.61 -8.03
C LEU A 54 8.22 -12.77 -8.26
N GLN A 55 8.53 -13.91 -7.65
CA GLN A 55 7.65 -15.06 -7.62
C GLN A 55 6.72 -15.00 -6.39
N LEU A 56 5.62 -15.76 -6.40
CA LEU A 56 4.64 -15.76 -5.30
C LEU A 56 5.30 -16.00 -3.95
N ARG A 57 6.23 -16.97 -3.89
CA ARG A 57 6.97 -17.27 -2.66
C ARG A 57 7.69 -16.04 -2.10
N ASP A 58 8.26 -15.20 -2.97
CA ASP A 58 9.07 -14.05 -2.57
C ASP A 58 8.15 -12.93 -2.04
N VAL A 59 7.00 -12.72 -2.67
CA VAL A 59 5.95 -11.79 -2.20
C VAL A 59 5.34 -12.25 -0.87
N VAL A 60 5.09 -13.56 -0.71
CA VAL A 60 4.61 -14.15 0.55
C VAL A 60 5.65 -13.95 1.66
N LEU A 61 6.93 -14.22 1.38
CA LEU A 61 8.02 -14.01 2.34
C LEU A 61 8.13 -12.54 2.75
N LEU A 62 8.08 -11.61 1.80
CA LEU A 62 8.07 -10.17 2.08
C LEU A 62 6.89 -9.79 2.96
N ALA A 63 5.68 -10.22 2.61
CA ALA A 63 4.49 -9.84 3.35
C ALA A 63 4.50 -10.37 4.79
N ILE A 64 4.94 -11.62 5.01
CA ILE A 64 5.12 -12.19 6.34
C ILE A 64 6.20 -11.43 7.11
N ALA A 65 7.37 -11.22 6.51
CA ALA A 65 8.49 -10.53 7.15
C ALA A 65 8.13 -9.10 7.57
N PHE A 66 7.48 -8.33 6.68
CA PHE A 66 7.04 -6.97 7.00
C PHE A 66 5.87 -6.93 7.98
N THR A 67 4.98 -7.93 7.99
CA THR A 67 3.96 -8.06 9.03
C THR A 67 4.61 -8.24 10.41
N VAL A 68 5.56 -9.17 10.53
CA VAL A 68 6.29 -9.42 11.78
C VAL A 68 7.11 -8.20 12.20
N PHE A 69 7.84 -7.58 11.27
CA PHE A 69 8.63 -6.38 11.51
C PHE A 69 7.75 -5.20 12.00
N LEU A 70 6.62 -4.93 11.35
CA LEU A 70 5.72 -3.84 11.74
C LEU A 70 4.99 -4.14 13.06
N GLY A 71 4.64 -5.41 13.30
CA GLY A 71 4.11 -5.85 14.60
C GLY A 71 5.13 -5.66 15.72
N TRP A 72 6.38 -6.08 15.52
CA TRP A 72 7.45 -5.94 16.49
C TRP A 72 7.77 -4.46 16.77
N THR A 73 8.00 -3.65 15.73
CA THR A 73 8.29 -2.21 15.91
C THR A 73 7.18 -1.49 16.68
N ARG A 74 5.92 -1.87 16.45
CA ARG A 74 4.77 -1.36 17.21
C ARG A 74 4.85 -1.72 18.69
N VAL A 75 5.08 -2.99 19.03
CA VAL A 75 5.18 -3.45 20.43
C VAL A 75 6.35 -2.79 21.16
N ARG A 76 7.44 -2.51 20.45
CA ARG A 76 8.62 -1.81 21.00
C ARG A 76 8.47 -0.30 21.09
N GLY A 77 7.37 0.29 20.62
CA GLY A 77 7.20 1.74 20.55
C GLY A 77 8.19 2.45 19.62
N SER A 78 8.81 1.72 18.68
CA SER A 78 9.70 2.27 17.66
C SER A 78 8.91 2.74 16.44
N LEU A 79 9.59 3.27 15.41
CA LEU A 79 9.00 3.68 14.14
C LEU A 79 7.83 4.67 14.32
N ARG A 80 8.07 5.72 15.13
CA ARG A 80 7.03 6.71 15.49
C ARG A 80 6.48 7.42 14.27
N SER A 81 7.28 7.59 13.22
CA SER A 81 6.84 8.11 11.91
C SER A 81 5.68 7.34 11.26
N VAL A 82 5.43 6.10 11.67
CA VAL A 82 4.33 5.26 11.14
C VAL A 82 3.27 4.98 12.21
N HIS A 83 3.70 4.72 13.45
CA HIS A 83 2.82 4.28 14.53
C HIS A 83 2.25 5.42 15.38
N ALA A 84 2.91 6.59 15.47
CA ALA A 84 2.51 7.70 16.33
C ALA A 84 1.51 8.65 15.65
N VAL A 85 0.43 8.09 15.10
CA VAL A 85 -0.68 8.86 14.54
C VAL A 85 -1.75 9.16 15.59
N ALA A 86 -2.49 10.26 15.42
CA ALA A 86 -3.51 10.72 16.36
C ALA A 86 -4.65 9.70 16.59
N ARG A 87 -4.89 8.80 15.62
CA ARG A 87 -5.90 7.75 15.71
C ARG A 87 -5.23 6.41 16.00
N PRO A 88 -5.57 5.71 17.09
CA PRO A 88 -5.07 4.36 17.31
C PRO A 88 -5.57 3.44 16.19
N THR A 89 -4.64 2.94 15.37
CA THR A 89 -4.97 2.05 14.24
C THR A 89 -3.94 0.92 14.14
N LEU A 90 -4.42 -0.25 13.69
CA LEU A 90 -3.57 -1.38 13.32
C LEU A 90 -3.20 -1.38 11.83
N GLY A 91 -3.55 -0.31 11.11
CA GLY A 91 -3.43 -0.24 9.65
C GLY A 91 -2.04 -0.58 9.13
N ALA A 92 -0.97 -0.15 9.81
CA ALA A 92 0.40 -0.49 9.39
C ALA A 92 0.67 -2.01 9.39
N VAL A 93 0.13 -2.75 10.37
CA VAL A 93 0.32 -4.21 10.48
C VAL A 93 -0.68 -4.97 9.62
N VAL A 94 -1.92 -4.49 9.53
CA VAL A 94 -2.98 -5.10 8.70
C VAL A 94 -2.69 -4.92 7.20
N PHE A 95 -1.97 -3.88 6.81
CA PHE A 95 -1.62 -3.59 5.43
C PHE A 95 -0.88 -4.74 4.72
N PRO A 96 0.29 -5.22 5.19
CA PRO A 96 0.96 -6.36 4.55
C PRO A 96 0.15 -7.66 4.64
N ILE A 97 -0.70 -7.84 5.65
CA ILE A 97 -1.62 -8.99 5.73
C ILE A 97 -2.66 -8.94 4.61
N GLY A 98 -3.26 -7.77 4.36
CA GLY A 98 -4.23 -7.60 3.28
C GLY A 98 -3.62 -7.85 1.90
N LEU A 99 -2.39 -7.38 1.68
CA LEU A 99 -1.63 -7.64 0.45
C LEU A 99 -1.23 -9.11 0.31
N LEU A 100 -0.88 -9.79 1.41
CA LEU A 100 -0.63 -11.24 1.41
C LEU A 100 -1.88 -12.00 0.92
N LEU A 101 -3.04 -11.69 1.50
CA LEU A 101 -4.29 -12.34 1.11
C LEU A 101 -4.64 -12.04 -0.35
N ALA A 102 -4.46 -10.80 -0.81
CA ALA A 102 -4.64 -10.44 -2.21
C ALA A 102 -3.69 -11.22 -3.12
N ALA A 103 -2.40 -11.29 -2.78
CA ALA A 103 -1.42 -12.04 -3.57
C ALA A 103 -1.78 -13.52 -3.67
N LEU A 104 -2.20 -14.16 -2.58
CA LEU A 104 -2.64 -15.55 -2.59
C LEU A 104 -3.91 -15.77 -3.43
N ALA A 105 -4.86 -14.83 -3.39
CA ALA A 105 -6.13 -14.95 -4.09
C ALA A 105 -6.01 -14.73 -5.61
N VAL A 106 -5.18 -13.79 -6.05
CA VAL A 106 -5.14 -13.34 -7.45
C VAL A 106 -3.77 -13.47 -8.11
N TRP A 107 -2.87 -14.31 -7.60
CA TRP A 107 -1.51 -14.44 -8.16
C TRP A 107 -1.49 -14.77 -9.66
N LEU A 108 -2.41 -15.63 -10.11
CA LEU A 108 -2.54 -16.01 -11.52
C LEU A 108 -3.04 -14.86 -12.41
N HIS A 109 -3.44 -13.74 -11.80
CA HIS A 109 -3.85 -12.51 -12.48
C HIS A 109 -3.00 -11.33 -11.95
N PRO A 110 -1.72 -11.21 -12.35
CA PRO A 110 -0.81 -10.15 -11.89
C PRO A 110 -1.39 -8.73 -11.98
N ALA A 111 -2.14 -8.45 -13.04
CA ALA A 111 -2.82 -7.17 -13.22
C ALA A 111 -3.89 -6.90 -12.13
N ALA A 112 -4.57 -7.93 -11.64
CA ALA A 112 -5.53 -7.79 -10.54
C ALA A 112 -4.83 -7.47 -9.22
N LEU A 113 -3.67 -8.08 -8.94
CA LEU A 113 -2.85 -7.74 -7.77
C LEU A 113 -2.34 -6.30 -7.87
N ALA A 114 -1.84 -5.91 -9.05
CA ALA A 114 -1.38 -4.55 -9.31
C ALA A 114 -2.51 -3.53 -9.11
N TYR A 115 -3.70 -3.81 -9.66
CA TYR A 115 -4.87 -2.97 -9.48
C TYR A 115 -5.26 -2.84 -8.00
N ALA A 116 -5.32 -3.96 -7.25
CA ALA A 116 -5.64 -3.94 -5.83
C ALA A 116 -4.61 -3.15 -5.00
N ALA A 117 -3.33 -3.29 -5.31
CA ALA A 117 -2.26 -2.52 -4.68
C ALA A 117 -2.35 -1.02 -5.01
N LEU A 118 -2.71 -0.66 -6.26
CA LEU A 118 -2.93 0.74 -6.65
C LEU A 118 -4.19 1.36 -6.04
N MET A 119 -5.23 0.57 -5.77
CA MET A 119 -6.38 1.06 -4.98
C MET A 119 -5.91 1.56 -3.61
N LEU A 120 -5.06 0.79 -2.94
CA LEU A 120 -4.46 1.19 -1.66
C LEU A 120 -3.49 2.38 -1.86
N ALA A 121 -2.67 2.36 -2.91
CA ALA A 121 -1.66 3.38 -3.13
C ALA A 121 -2.21 4.76 -3.51
N VAL A 122 -3.39 4.82 -4.14
CA VAL A 122 -3.91 6.07 -4.73
C VAL A 122 -5.32 6.38 -4.28
N ALA A 123 -6.26 5.44 -4.43
CA ALA A 123 -7.67 5.69 -4.12
C ALA A 123 -7.90 5.92 -2.61
N ASP A 124 -7.25 5.13 -1.75
CA ASP A 124 -7.38 5.28 -0.29
C ASP A 124 -6.79 6.61 0.24
N PRO A 125 -5.57 7.02 -0.13
CA PRO A 125 -5.06 8.37 0.16
C PRO A 125 -5.92 9.50 -0.40
N ALA A 126 -6.46 9.36 -1.61
CA ALA A 126 -7.35 10.37 -2.20
C ALA A 126 -8.62 10.52 -1.37
N ALA A 127 -9.24 9.41 -0.95
CA ALA A 127 -10.40 9.40 -0.07
C ALA A 127 -10.11 10.11 1.27
N SER A 128 -8.94 9.82 1.85
CA SER A 128 -8.48 10.43 3.09
C SER A 128 -8.22 11.93 2.95
N VAL A 129 -7.53 12.36 1.89
CA VAL A 129 -7.23 13.78 1.62
C VAL A 129 -8.52 14.56 1.38
N VAL A 130 -9.37 14.11 0.46
CA VAL A 130 -10.61 14.82 0.11
C VAL A 130 -11.57 14.84 1.31
N GLY A 131 -11.72 13.71 1.99
CA GLY A 131 -12.62 13.59 3.15
C GLY A 131 -12.17 14.36 4.38
N GLN A 132 -10.88 14.70 4.49
CA GLN A 132 -10.37 15.57 5.56
C GLN A 132 -10.38 17.05 5.16
N ARG A 133 -10.14 17.37 3.89
CA ARG A 133 -10.00 18.75 3.40
C ARG A 133 -11.34 19.45 3.21
N PHE A 134 -12.35 18.73 2.72
CA PHE A 134 -13.65 19.32 2.39
C PHE A 134 -14.70 18.93 3.42
N ARG A 135 -15.52 19.91 3.82
CA ARG A 135 -16.67 19.65 4.70
C ARG A 135 -17.82 19.05 3.88
N GLY A 136 -18.46 18.01 4.41
CA GLY A 136 -19.57 17.35 3.77
C GLY A 136 -20.22 16.31 4.70
N PRO A 137 -21.26 15.59 4.23
CA PRO A 137 -21.92 14.55 5.01
C PRO A 137 -20.89 13.52 5.50
N SER A 138 -20.92 13.23 6.81
CA SER A 138 -19.98 12.31 7.45
C SER A 138 -20.66 11.54 8.56
N TRP A 139 -20.18 10.33 8.82
CA TRP A 139 -20.74 9.42 9.82
C TRP A 139 -19.61 8.72 10.57
N GLN A 140 -19.89 8.36 11.82
CA GLN A 140 -18.95 7.66 12.68
C GLN A 140 -18.91 6.17 12.31
N VAL A 141 -17.71 5.61 12.32
CA VAL A 141 -17.47 4.18 12.16
C VAL A 141 -16.47 3.73 13.23
N PRO A 142 -16.40 2.43 13.56
CA PRO A 142 -15.34 1.93 14.43
C PRO A 142 -13.96 2.36 13.92
N GLY A 143 -13.17 3.01 14.79
CA GLY A 143 -11.83 3.49 14.45
C GLY A 143 -11.76 4.83 13.69
N GLY A 144 -12.89 5.49 13.39
CA GLY A 144 -12.84 6.85 12.85
C GLY A 144 -14.12 7.42 12.25
N ARG A 145 -13.96 8.37 11.34
CA ARG A 145 -15.06 9.06 10.65
C ARG A 145 -14.93 8.84 9.15
N LYS A 146 -16.01 8.45 8.49
CA LYS A 146 -16.10 8.38 7.02
C LYS A 146 -16.85 9.59 6.49
N SER A 147 -16.56 9.99 5.25
CA SER A 147 -17.23 11.13 4.59
C SER A 147 -17.72 10.72 3.21
N ALA A 148 -18.85 11.30 2.79
CA ALA A 148 -19.40 11.08 1.45
C ALA A 148 -18.41 11.53 0.37
N LEU A 149 -17.78 12.69 0.55
CA LEU A 149 -16.79 13.22 -0.39
C LEU A 149 -15.56 12.31 -0.52
N GLY A 150 -15.08 11.75 0.60
CA GLY A 150 -14.01 10.76 0.57
C GLY A 150 -14.40 9.50 -0.20
N SER A 151 -15.62 8.99 0.00
CA SER A 151 -16.13 7.82 -0.75
C SER A 151 -16.26 8.11 -2.25
N VAL A 152 -16.74 9.29 -2.63
CA VAL A 152 -16.82 9.72 -4.04
C VAL A 152 -15.42 9.83 -4.65
N ALA A 153 -14.46 10.41 -3.91
CA ALA A 153 -13.07 10.48 -4.36
C ALA A 153 -12.45 9.09 -4.55
N PHE A 154 -12.68 8.16 -3.60
CA PHE A 154 -12.26 6.77 -3.74
C PHE A 154 -12.84 6.15 -5.02
N PHE A 155 -14.16 6.26 -5.21
CA PHE A 155 -14.85 5.68 -6.35
C PHE A 155 -14.36 6.26 -7.67
N ALA A 156 -14.20 7.57 -7.76
CA ALA A 156 -13.72 8.24 -8.97
C ALA A 156 -12.29 7.78 -9.35
N VAL A 157 -11.38 7.71 -8.38
CA VAL A 157 -10.02 7.23 -8.60
C VAL A 157 -9.99 5.74 -8.94
N ALA A 158 -10.80 4.93 -8.25
CA ALA A 158 -10.94 3.51 -8.54
C ALA A 158 -11.44 3.27 -9.97
N LEU A 159 -12.48 4.01 -10.39
CA LEU A 159 -13.04 3.95 -11.74
C LEU A 159 -12.01 4.40 -12.79
N ALA A 160 -11.27 5.48 -12.53
CA ALA A 160 -10.21 5.95 -13.43
C ALA A 160 -9.09 4.90 -13.59
N LEU A 161 -8.64 4.29 -12.50
CA LEU A 161 -7.65 3.21 -12.57
C LEU A 161 -8.21 1.96 -13.28
N GLY A 162 -9.45 1.59 -13.00
CA GLY A 162 -10.10 0.43 -13.61
C GLY A 162 -10.27 0.61 -15.12
N THR A 163 -10.64 1.82 -15.57
CA THR A 163 -10.73 2.15 -16.99
C THR A 163 -9.36 2.12 -17.67
N VAL A 164 -8.30 2.65 -17.03
CA VAL A 164 -6.93 2.54 -17.56
C VAL A 164 -6.51 1.08 -17.75
N PHE A 165 -6.77 0.22 -16.74
CA PHE A 165 -6.47 -1.21 -16.84
C PHE A 165 -7.30 -1.90 -17.93
N ALA A 166 -8.59 -1.59 -18.04
CA ALA A 166 -9.46 -2.15 -19.07
C ALA A 166 -9.02 -1.76 -20.49
N LEU A 167 -8.66 -0.49 -20.70
CA LEU A 167 -8.15 -0.01 -21.99
C LEU A 167 -6.81 -0.65 -22.33
N ALA A 168 -5.91 -0.78 -21.36
CA ALA A 168 -4.61 -1.40 -21.56
C ALA A 168 -4.72 -2.92 -21.84
N ALA A 169 -5.74 -3.59 -21.28
CA ALA A 169 -6.07 -4.98 -21.63
C ALA A 169 -6.67 -5.09 -23.04
N GLY A 170 -7.62 -4.20 -23.39
CA GLY A 170 -8.28 -4.17 -24.71
C GLY A 170 -7.33 -3.84 -25.86
N ASN A 171 -6.29 -3.04 -25.60
CA ASN A 171 -5.24 -2.69 -26.57
C ASN A 171 -4.07 -3.69 -26.59
N GLY A 172 -4.15 -4.80 -25.84
CA GLY A 172 -3.09 -5.81 -25.77
C GLY A 172 -1.81 -5.37 -25.05
N ALA A 173 -1.72 -4.14 -24.53
CA ALA A 173 -0.54 -3.64 -23.83
C ALA A 173 -0.27 -4.40 -22.52
N ILE A 174 -1.31 -4.82 -21.81
CA ILE A 174 -1.16 -5.69 -20.61
C ILE A 174 -0.77 -7.11 -21.02
N LEU A 175 -1.28 -7.62 -22.15
CA LEU A 175 -0.89 -8.93 -22.69
C LEU A 175 0.57 -8.93 -23.18
N ALA A 176 1.08 -7.79 -23.67
CA ALA A 176 2.46 -7.63 -24.13
C ALA A 176 3.48 -7.50 -22.98
N VAL A 177 3.04 -7.11 -21.78
CA VAL A 177 3.89 -7.03 -20.57
C VAL A 177 3.79 -8.30 -19.73
N ALA A 178 2.71 -9.07 -19.86
CA ALA A 178 2.44 -10.28 -19.08
C ALA A 178 2.66 -11.60 -19.86
N GLY A 179 2.96 -11.55 -21.16
CA GLY A 179 3.36 -12.69 -21.99
C GLY A 179 4.87 -12.72 -22.21
#